data_AF-A0A3A4WXH9-F1
#
_entry.id   AF-A0A3A4WXH9-F1
#
_cell.length_a   1.000
_cell.length_b   1.000
_cell.length_c   1.000
_cell.angle_alpha   90.00
_cell.angle_beta   90.00
_cell.angle_gamma   90.00
#
_symmetry.space_group_name_H-M   'P 1'
#
loop_
_entity.id
_entity.type
_entity.pdbx_description
1 polymer ?
#
loop_
_entity_poly.entity_id
_entity_poly.type
_entity_poly.pdbx_seq_one_letter_code
_entity_poly.pdbx_strand_id
1 'polypeptide(L)'
;MGREGKRVVCEDQNLRPELHRFWVLGAEAAEKGLLLLSAANRTETMIGWVVKGCAEMLPHRPVVGLYKTQIRQLAKFLNLPEGIRKQIPSPDMMKGITDEFALGMRYDRIDLALDYLEGGIPEEKLHSAGVTPEELDRVREISRLSSWKRSPAILTAQLDGSIQGGLRI
;
A
#
# COMPACT_ATOMS: atom_id res chain seq x y z
N MET A 1 -10.89 16.50 35.42
CA MET A 1 -9.45 16.31 35.20
C MET A 1 -9.24 16.10 33.71
N GLY A 2 -9.19 17.20 32.95
CA GLY A 2 -9.15 17.17 31.48
C GLY A 2 -7.74 16.87 30.99
N ARG A 3 -7.58 15.85 30.15
CA ARG A 3 -6.35 15.67 29.39
C ARG A 3 -6.44 16.61 28.20
N GLU A 4 -5.76 17.75 28.26
CA GLU A 4 -5.48 18.56 27.07
C GLU A 4 -4.61 17.71 26.14
N GLY A 5 -5.26 17.03 25.19
CA GLY A 5 -4.58 16.40 24.08
C GLY A 5 -3.88 17.50 23.28
N LYS A 6 -2.54 17.47 23.26
CA LYS A 6 -1.77 18.34 22.36
C LYS A 6 -2.28 18.12 20.95
N ARG A 7 -2.85 19.17 20.36
CA ARG A 7 -3.35 19.18 18.99
C ARG A 7 -2.15 18.93 18.07
N VAL A 8 -2.01 17.73 17.52
CA VAL A 8 -1.05 17.46 16.46
C VAL A 8 -1.71 17.92 15.16
N VAL A 9 -1.67 19.23 14.91
CA VAL A 9 -2.08 19.77 13.61
C VAL A 9 -0.86 19.71 12.71
N CYS A 10 -0.95 18.93 11.64
CA CYS A 10 0.04 19.01 10.58
C CYS A 10 -0.29 20.25 9.74
N GLU A 11 0.41 21.35 9.99
CA GLU A 11 0.19 22.65 9.33
C GLU A 11 0.85 22.76 7.94
N ASP A 12 1.56 21.72 7.50
CA ASP A 12 2.27 21.74 6.22
C ASP A 12 1.35 21.37 5.05
N GLN A 13 0.90 22.40 4.33
CA GLN A 13 0.09 22.26 3.11
C GLN A 13 0.89 21.73 1.90
N ASN A 14 2.21 21.55 2.00
CA ASN A 14 3.06 20.98 0.94
C ASN A 14 3.24 19.46 1.06
N LEU A 15 2.58 18.80 2.01
CA LEU A 15 2.63 17.35 2.11
C LEU A 15 1.92 16.70 0.92
N ARG A 16 2.46 15.56 0.49
CA ARG A 16 1.79 14.68 -0.47
C ARG A 16 0.36 14.40 0.02
N PRO A 17 -0.67 14.41 -0.86
CA PRO A 17 -2.07 14.29 -0.46
C PRO A 17 -2.37 13.12 0.48
N GLU A 18 -1.65 12.01 0.34
CA GLU A 18 -1.81 10.82 1.18
C GLU A 18 -1.34 11.06 2.62
N LEU A 19 -0.19 11.73 2.79
CA LEU A 19 0.33 12.09 4.11
C LEU A 19 -0.58 13.12 4.79
N HIS A 20 -1.07 14.10 4.04
CA HIS A 20 -2.05 15.05 4.56
C HIS A 20 -3.32 14.34 5.05
N ARG A 21 -3.92 13.46 4.23
CA ARG A 21 -5.11 12.67 4.61
C ARG A 21 -4.84 11.82 5.85
N PHE A 22 -3.68 11.18 5.95
CA PHE A 22 -3.29 10.38 7.11
C PHE A 22 -3.24 11.21 8.40
N TRP A 23 -2.59 12.38 8.37
CA TRP A 23 -2.50 13.25 9.55
C TRP A 23 -3.84 13.82 9.97
N VAL A 24 -4.66 14.28 9.01
CA VAL A 24 -5.99 14.82 9.30
C VAL A 24 -6.89 13.74 9.93
N LEU A 25 -6.95 12.54 9.34
CA LEU A 25 -7.74 11.43 9.89
C LEU A 25 -7.19 10.94 11.23
N GLY A 26 -5.87 10.99 11.43
CA GLY A 26 -5.22 10.64 12.69
C GLY A 26 -5.59 11.61 13.81
N ALA A 27 -5.57 12.91 13.54
CA ALA A 27 -5.96 13.95 14.49
C ALA A 27 -7.45 13.81 14.87
N GLU A 28 -8.32 13.62 13.88
CA GLU A 28 -9.75 13.40 14.08
C GLU A 28 -10.04 12.15 14.91
N ALA A 29 -9.36 11.04 14.63
CA ALA A 29 -9.50 9.81 15.38
C ALA A 29 -9.06 9.99 16.84
N ALA A 30 -7.95 10.69 17.08
CA ALA A 30 -7.46 10.97 18.43
C ALA A 30 -8.43 11.86 19.22
N GLU A 31 -8.98 12.91 18.61
CA GLU A 31 -9.94 13.81 19.25
C GLU A 31 -11.23 13.09 19.64
N LYS A 32 -11.71 12.18 18.79
CA LYS A 32 -12.98 11.47 18.97
C LYS A 32 -12.84 10.14 19.70
N GLY A 33 -11.63 9.74 20.09
CA GLY A 33 -11.38 8.43 20.71
C GLY A 33 -11.68 7.24 19.77
N LEU A 34 -11.47 7.42 18.46
CA LEU A 34 -11.68 6.40 17.43
C LEU A 34 -10.36 5.70 17.06
N LEU A 35 -10.48 4.57 16.37
CA LEU A 35 -9.35 3.87 15.77
C LEU A 35 -9.22 4.24 14.29
N LEU A 36 -8.01 4.60 13.88
CA LEU A 36 -7.66 4.78 12.47
C LEU A 36 -7.30 3.43 11.85
N LEU A 37 -8.00 3.05 10.78
CA LEU A 37 -7.83 1.79 10.08
C LEU A 37 -7.17 2.00 8.71
N SER A 38 -6.29 1.08 8.33
CA SER A 38 -5.71 1.04 6.99
C SER A 38 -6.61 0.32 6.01
N ALA A 39 -6.76 0.90 4.81
CA ALA A 39 -7.41 0.25 3.66
C ALA A 39 -6.39 -0.39 2.68
N ALA A 40 -5.09 -0.37 3.01
CA ALA A 40 -4.07 -0.97 2.16
C ALA A 40 -4.23 -2.49 2.08
N ASN A 41 -4.43 -3.01 0.87
CA ASN A 41 -4.61 -4.45 0.63
C ASN A 41 -3.27 -5.17 0.38
N ARG A 42 -3.32 -6.50 0.26
CA ARG A 42 -2.14 -7.35 0.08
C ARG A 42 -1.40 -6.99 -1.20
N THR A 43 -2.12 -6.87 -2.31
CA THR A 43 -1.54 -6.57 -3.62
C THR A 43 -0.75 -5.27 -3.59
N GLU A 44 -1.37 -4.20 -3.10
CA GLU A 44 -0.74 -2.88 -2.96
C GLU A 44 0.51 -2.94 -2.07
N THR A 45 0.42 -3.66 -0.95
CA THR A 45 1.54 -3.81 -0.02
C THR A 45 2.71 -4.57 -0.66
N MET A 46 2.42 -5.64 -1.40
CA MET A 46 3.43 -6.52 -1.99
C MET A 46 4.14 -5.89 -3.19
N ILE A 47 3.46 -5.11 -4.02
CA ILE A 47 4.09 -4.39 -5.14
C ILE A 47 4.58 -2.99 -4.75
N GLY A 48 4.38 -2.57 -3.49
CA GLY A 48 4.77 -1.25 -3.02
C GLY A 48 3.93 -0.10 -3.56
N TRP A 49 2.68 -0.38 -3.96
CA TRP A 49 1.67 0.62 -4.33
C TRP A 49 1.08 1.31 -3.10
N VAL A 50 1.97 1.79 -2.23
CA VAL A 50 1.68 2.49 -0.98
C VAL A 50 2.68 3.63 -0.80
N VAL A 51 2.24 4.71 -0.15
CA VAL A 51 3.13 5.80 0.28
C VAL A 51 3.75 5.41 1.62
N LYS A 52 5.08 5.43 1.72
CA LYS A 52 5.80 5.14 2.98
C LYS A 52 5.54 6.24 4.02
N GLY A 53 5.42 5.84 5.29
CA GLY A 53 5.11 6.69 6.43
C GLY A 53 3.62 6.98 6.62
N CYS A 54 2.72 6.17 6.06
CA CYS A 54 1.31 6.48 5.93
C CYS A 54 0.41 5.32 6.42
N ALA A 55 -0.64 4.97 5.67
CA ALA A 55 -1.62 3.95 6.04
C ALA A 55 -1.03 2.56 6.32
N GLU A 56 0.13 2.22 5.76
CA GLU A 56 0.85 0.96 6.00
C GLU A 56 1.50 0.88 7.39
N MET A 57 1.75 2.02 8.03
CA MET A 57 2.29 2.11 9.40
C MET A 57 1.21 1.90 10.48
N LEU A 58 -0.07 1.88 10.10
CA LEU A 58 -1.15 1.70 11.07
C LEU A 58 -1.11 0.28 11.66
N PRO A 59 -1.30 0.14 12.99
CA PRO A 59 -1.32 -1.18 13.63
C PRO A 59 -2.55 -2.00 13.24
N HIS A 60 -3.64 -1.34 12.82
CA HIS A 60 -4.91 -1.98 12.49
C HIS A 60 -5.17 -1.95 10.97
N ARG A 61 -5.01 -3.12 10.34
CA ARG A 61 -5.06 -3.28 8.87
C ARG A 61 -5.95 -4.46 8.48
N PRO A 62 -7.28 -4.35 8.62
CA PRO A 62 -8.19 -5.51 8.53
C PRO A 62 -8.15 -6.25 7.19
N VAL A 63 -7.74 -5.56 6.11
CA VAL A 63 -7.77 -6.09 4.75
C VAL A 63 -6.38 -6.32 4.14
N VAL A 64 -5.30 -6.17 4.93
CA VAL A 64 -3.92 -6.35 4.44
C VAL A 64 -3.63 -7.77 3.95
N GLY A 65 -4.37 -8.76 4.45
CA GLY A 65 -4.26 -10.15 4.04
C GLY A 65 -4.95 -10.47 2.72
N LEU A 66 -5.77 -9.56 2.18
CA LEU A 66 -6.59 -9.82 1.00
C LEU A 66 -5.98 -9.21 -0.26
N TYR A 67 -5.90 -9.98 -1.34
CA TYR A 67 -5.56 -9.46 -2.67
C TYR A 67 -6.69 -8.58 -3.22
N LYS A 68 -6.40 -7.73 -4.22
CA LYS A 68 -7.38 -6.80 -4.81
C LYS A 68 -8.62 -7.53 -5.35
N THR A 69 -8.44 -8.69 -5.97
CA THR A 69 -9.52 -9.55 -6.44
C THR A 69 -10.39 -10.07 -5.29
N GLN A 70 -9.80 -10.42 -4.15
CA GLN A 70 -10.51 -10.82 -2.94
C GLN A 70 -11.24 -9.63 -2.29
N ILE A 71 -10.68 -8.42 -2.33
CA ILE A 71 -11.39 -7.20 -1.92
C ILE A 71 -12.66 -7.00 -2.75
N ARG A 72 -12.58 -7.20 -4.08
CA ARG A 72 -13.75 -7.09 -4.97
C ARG A 72 -14.82 -8.15 -4.64
N GLN A 73 -14.41 -9.38 -4.30
CA GLN A 73 -15.32 -10.43 -3.83
C GLN A 73 -15.97 -10.06 -2.50
N LEU A 74 -15.20 -9.57 -1.53
CA LEU A 74 -15.70 -9.11 -0.25
C LEU A 74 -16.69 -7.94 -0.41
N ALA A 75 -16.39 -6.97 -1.26
CA ALA A 75 -17.28 -5.85 -1.57
C ALA A 75 -18.63 -6.32 -2.16
N LYS A 76 -18.62 -7.37 -2.98
CA LYS A 76 -19.84 -8.00 -3.49
C LYS A 76 -20.60 -8.71 -2.36
N PHE A 77 -19.91 -9.46 -1.52
CA PHE A 77 -20.51 -10.18 -0.38
C PHE A 77 -21.18 -9.22 0.62
N LEU A 78 -20.56 -8.06 0.88
CA LEU A 78 -21.10 -7.00 1.74
C LEU A 78 -22.20 -6.15 1.07
N ASN A 79 -22.61 -6.47 -0.15
CA ASN A 79 -23.61 -5.72 -0.92
C ASN A 79 -23.30 -4.23 -1.06
N LEU A 80 -22.02 -3.87 -1.27
CA LEU A 80 -21.66 -2.48 -1.51
C LEU A 80 -22.34 -1.93 -2.78
N PRO A 81 -22.68 -0.63 -2.82
CA PRO A 81 -23.27 0.02 -3.97
C PRO A 81 -22.52 -0.30 -5.26
N GLU A 82 -23.26 -0.55 -6.34
CA GLU A 82 -22.69 -0.91 -7.63
C GLU A 82 -21.69 0.13 -8.16
N GLY A 83 -21.96 1.41 -7.96
CA GLY A 83 -21.05 2.50 -8.32
C GLY A 83 -19.68 2.40 -7.66
N ILE A 84 -19.61 1.88 -6.42
CA ILE A 84 -18.33 1.62 -5.71
C ILE A 84 -17.68 0.34 -6.24
N ARG A 85 -18.46 -0.74 -6.39
CA ARG A 85 -17.92 -2.04 -6.83
C ARG A 85 -17.36 -2.03 -8.26
N LYS A 86 -17.95 -1.22 -9.14
CA LYS A 86 -17.55 -1.08 -10.55
C LYS A 86 -16.59 0.08 -10.79
N GLN A 87 -16.25 0.85 -9.76
CA GLN A 87 -15.32 1.95 -9.91
C GLN A 87 -13.96 1.42 -10.38
N ILE A 88 -13.40 2.07 -11.40
CA ILE A 88 -12.05 1.75 -11.87
C ILE A 88 -11.07 2.19 -10.78
N PRO A 89 -10.20 1.29 -10.28
CA PRO A 89 -9.21 1.65 -9.27
C PRO A 89 -8.27 2.76 -9.78
N SER A 90 -8.00 3.74 -8.93
CA SER A 90 -7.18 4.91 -9.26
C SER A 90 -6.50 5.43 -7.99
N PRO A 91 -5.27 5.96 -8.09
CA PRO A 91 -4.60 6.58 -6.95
C PRO A 91 -5.15 7.99 -6.65
N ASP A 92 -6.04 8.54 -7.49
CA ASP A 92 -6.60 9.89 -7.35
C ASP A 92 -5.52 11.01 -7.29
N MET A 93 -4.32 10.71 -7.80
CA MET A 93 -3.18 11.65 -7.86
C MET A 93 -3.23 12.58 -9.09
N MET A 94 -3.82 12.10 -10.19
CA MET A 94 -3.96 12.84 -11.43
C MET A 94 -5.23 12.38 -12.16
N LYS A 95 -5.99 13.33 -12.70
CA LYS A 95 -7.25 13.05 -13.41
C LYS A 95 -7.02 12.06 -14.56
N GLY A 96 -7.80 10.98 -14.57
CA GLY A 96 -7.79 9.98 -15.63
C GLY A 96 -6.75 8.87 -15.50
N ILE A 97 -5.86 8.91 -14.49
CA ILE A 97 -4.89 7.84 -14.26
C ILE A 97 -5.53 6.73 -13.42
N THR A 98 -5.52 5.51 -13.96
CA THR A 98 -6.00 4.30 -13.28
C THR A 98 -4.82 3.52 -12.72
N ASP A 99 -5.06 2.70 -11.70
CA ASP A 99 -4.02 1.84 -11.13
C ASP A 99 -3.47 0.89 -12.19
N GLU A 100 -4.34 0.24 -12.98
CA GLU A 100 -3.92 -0.73 -13.99
C GLU A 100 -3.13 -0.08 -15.14
N PHE A 101 -3.43 1.18 -15.48
CA PHE A 101 -2.64 1.97 -16.42
C PHE A 101 -1.25 2.29 -15.84
N ALA A 102 -1.19 2.78 -14.60
CA ALA A 102 0.07 3.14 -13.96
C ALA A 102 0.97 1.93 -13.65
N LEU A 103 0.35 0.81 -13.26
CA LEU A 103 1.01 -0.48 -13.04
C LEU A 103 1.33 -1.20 -14.36
N GLY A 104 0.70 -0.80 -15.47
CA GLY A 104 0.81 -1.45 -16.77
C GLY A 104 0.43 -2.93 -16.75
N MET A 105 -0.43 -3.33 -15.81
CA MET A 105 -0.90 -4.71 -15.61
C MET A 105 -2.22 -4.69 -14.85
N ARG A 106 -3.12 -5.62 -15.17
CA ARG A 106 -4.38 -5.78 -14.45
C ARG A 106 -4.17 -6.43 -13.09
N TYR A 107 -5.01 -6.06 -12.13
CA TYR A 107 -4.93 -6.60 -10.78
C TYR A 107 -5.09 -8.12 -10.69
N ASP A 108 -5.91 -8.72 -11.54
CA ASP A 108 -6.10 -10.18 -11.52
C ASP A 108 -4.84 -10.95 -11.93
N ARG A 109 -4.04 -10.41 -12.87
CA ARG A 109 -2.74 -10.97 -13.23
C ARG A 109 -1.69 -10.75 -12.14
N ILE A 110 -1.65 -9.55 -11.54
CA ILE A 110 -0.73 -9.25 -10.43
C ILE A 110 -1.02 -10.17 -9.25
N ASP A 111 -2.29 -10.34 -8.87
CA ASP A 111 -2.71 -11.17 -7.75
C ASP A 111 -2.29 -12.63 -7.96
N LEU A 112 -2.54 -13.19 -9.15
CA LEU A 112 -2.14 -14.55 -9.49
C LEU A 112 -0.62 -14.72 -9.46
N ALA A 113 0.13 -13.78 -10.03
CA ALA A 113 1.59 -13.82 -10.00
C ALA A 113 2.13 -13.78 -8.57
N LEU A 114 1.57 -12.93 -7.70
CA LEU A 114 1.94 -12.89 -6.28
C LEU A 114 1.59 -14.19 -5.56
N ASP A 115 0.40 -14.73 -5.76
CA ASP A 115 -0.07 -15.98 -5.15
C ASP A 115 0.85 -17.16 -5.54
N TYR A 116 1.27 -17.23 -6.81
CA TYR A 116 2.25 -18.21 -7.27
C TYR A 116 3.63 -18.01 -6.63
N LEU A 117 4.15 -16.78 -6.59
CA LEU A 117 5.45 -16.49 -5.97
C LEU A 117 5.47 -16.81 -4.47
N GLU A 118 4.32 -16.81 -3.82
CA GLU A 118 4.15 -17.19 -2.41
C GLU A 118 3.83 -18.68 -2.21
N GLY A 119 3.72 -19.46 -3.29
CA GLY A 119 3.46 -20.90 -3.28
C GLY A 119 1.99 -21.29 -3.07
N GLY A 120 1.06 -20.35 -3.25
CA GLY A 120 -0.38 -20.57 -3.04
C GLY A 120 -1.10 -21.23 -4.22
N ILE A 121 -0.53 -21.15 -5.43
CA ILE A 121 -1.08 -21.80 -6.64
C ILE A 121 0.02 -22.47 -7.47
N PRO A 122 -0.33 -23.50 -8.28
CA PRO A 122 0.62 -24.15 -9.16
C PRO A 122 0.79 -23.36 -10.48
N GLU A 123 1.88 -23.60 -11.20
CA GLU A 123 2.28 -22.83 -12.39
C GLU A 123 1.23 -22.94 -13.53
N GLU A 124 0.56 -24.09 -13.67
CA GLU A 124 -0.47 -24.32 -14.68
C GLU A 124 -1.64 -23.32 -14.56
N LYS A 125 -1.90 -22.82 -13.35
CA LYS A 125 -2.93 -21.81 -13.10
C LYS A 125 -2.52 -20.42 -13.64
N LEU A 126 -1.22 -20.10 -13.65
CA LEU A 126 -0.73 -18.88 -14.29
C LEU A 126 -0.91 -18.93 -15.81
N HIS A 127 -0.47 -20.04 -16.41
CA HIS A 127 -0.55 -20.26 -17.86
C HIS A 127 -1.98 -20.22 -18.36
N SER A 128 -2.90 -20.91 -17.68
CA SER A 128 -4.33 -20.91 -18.03
C SER A 128 -5.00 -19.54 -17.87
N ALA A 129 -4.51 -18.69 -16.96
CA ALA A 129 -4.96 -17.31 -16.81
C ALA A 129 -4.29 -16.33 -17.80
N GLY A 130 -3.33 -16.81 -18.60
CA GLY A 130 -2.58 -16.01 -19.56
C GLY A 130 -1.62 -15.01 -18.91
N VAL A 131 -1.09 -15.34 -17.72
CA VAL A 131 0.02 -14.60 -17.11
C VAL A 131 1.30 -15.04 -17.82
N THR A 132 1.96 -14.09 -18.49
CA THR A 132 3.20 -14.36 -19.24
C THR A 132 4.42 -14.45 -18.31
N PRO A 133 5.51 -15.13 -18.73
CA PRO A 133 6.77 -15.12 -17.99
C PRO A 133 7.28 -13.69 -17.71
N GLU A 134 7.13 -12.78 -18.67
CA GLU A 134 7.54 -11.38 -18.54
C GLU A 134 6.72 -10.64 -17.47
N GLU A 135 5.41 -10.90 -17.39
CA GLU A 135 4.55 -10.33 -16.33
C GLU A 135 4.92 -10.88 -14.95
N LEU A 136 5.19 -12.19 -14.85
CA LEU A 136 5.63 -12.83 -13.61
C LEU A 136 6.96 -12.23 -13.12
N ASP A 137 7.93 -12.08 -14.02
CA ASP A 137 9.24 -11.48 -13.70
C ASP A 137 9.08 -10.01 -13.29
N ARG A 138 8.21 -9.26 -13.96
CA ARG A 138 7.90 -7.87 -13.58
C ARG A 138 7.31 -7.78 -12.18
N VAL A 139 6.37 -8.66 -11.81
CA VAL A 139 5.77 -8.70 -10.47
C VAL A 139 6.80 -9.11 -9.42
N ARG A 140 7.66 -10.08 -9.72
CA ARG A 140 8.78 -10.46 -8.84
C ARG A 140 9.71 -9.28 -8.59
N GLU A 141 10.08 -8.55 -9.63
CA GLU A 141 11.03 -7.45 -9.55
C GLU A 141 10.44 -6.23 -8.83
N ILE A 142 9.20 -5.82 -9.13
CA ILE A 142 8.57 -4.71 -8.41
C ILE A 142 8.37 -5.04 -6.93
N SER A 143 8.04 -6.30 -6.60
CA SER A 143 7.96 -6.77 -5.23
C SER A 143 9.33 -6.67 -4.53
N ARG A 144 10.40 -7.13 -5.18
CA ARG A 144 11.77 -7.05 -4.65
C ARG A 144 12.21 -5.59 -4.42
N LEU A 145 12.07 -4.73 -5.43
CA LEU A 145 12.48 -3.33 -5.39
C LEU A 145 11.68 -2.51 -4.37
N SER A 146 10.44 -2.90 -4.07
CA SER A 146 9.59 -2.23 -3.09
C SER A 146 9.67 -2.82 -1.68
N SER A 147 10.47 -3.88 -1.47
CA SER A 147 10.55 -4.59 -0.19
C SER A 147 10.89 -3.70 1.01
N TRP A 148 11.72 -2.67 0.80
CA TRP A 148 12.06 -1.67 1.82
C TRP A 148 10.84 -0.91 2.36
N LYS A 149 9.75 -0.81 1.60
CA LYS A 149 8.49 -0.21 2.08
C LYS A 149 7.80 -1.09 3.12
N ARG A 150 7.98 -2.42 3.06
CA ARG A 150 7.44 -3.39 4.02
C ARG A 150 8.33 -3.59 5.24
N SER A 151 9.63 -3.31 5.11
CA SER A 151 10.55 -3.36 6.24
C SER A 151 10.27 -2.23 7.24
N PRO A 152 10.49 -2.46 8.55
CA PRO A 152 10.60 -1.37 9.52
C PRO A 152 11.66 -0.38 9.04
N ALA A 153 11.48 0.91 9.33
CA ALA A 153 12.50 1.90 9.00
C ALA A 153 13.82 1.46 9.66
N ILE A 154 14.80 1.05 8.85
CA ILE A 154 16.15 0.85 9.35
C ILE A 154 16.72 2.27 9.54
N LEU A 155 16.63 2.78 10.77
CA LEU A 155 17.38 3.96 11.22
C LEU A 155 18.84 3.56 11.47
N THR A 156 19.53 3.06 10.45
CA THR A 156 20.99 3.07 10.45
C THR A 156 21.42 4.10 9.42
N ALA A 157 22.24 5.05 9.86
CA ALA A 157 22.89 5.96 8.95
C ALA A 157 23.69 5.11 7.95
N GLN A 158 23.34 5.20 6.66
CA GLN A 158 24.03 4.44 5.61
C GLN A 158 25.45 4.96 5.37
N LEU A 159 25.74 6.17 5.85
CA LEU A 159 27.03 6.85 5.76
C LEU A 159 27.41 7.35 7.16
N ASP A 160 28.64 7.07 7.58
CA ASP A 160 29.20 7.54 8.84
C ASP A 160 30.28 8.60 8.59
N GLY A 161 30.03 9.81 9.06
CA GLY A 161 30.97 10.94 9.04
C GLY A 161 31.70 11.16 10.37
N SER A 162 31.47 10.31 11.38
CA SER A 162 32.18 10.33 12.66
C SER A 162 33.65 9.98 12.49
N ILE A 163 34.51 10.25 13.48
CA ILE A 163 35.97 9.94 13.48
C ILE A 163 36.28 8.47 13.14
N GLN A 164 35.32 7.56 13.25
CA GLN A 164 35.46 6.14 12.90
C GLN A 164 34.91 5.79 11.50
N GLY A 165 34.13 6.67 10.88
CA GLY A 165 33.51 6.48 9.56
C GLY A 165 34.41 6.85 8.37
N GLY A 166 34.14 6.25 7.20
CA GLY A 166 34.99 6.36 5.99
C GLY A 166 34.78 7.60 5.13
N LEU A 167 33.79 8.45 5.43
CA LEU A 167 33.54 9.69 4.70
C LEU A 167 34.15 10.87 5.47
N ARG A 168 35.19 11.49 4.89
CA ARG A 168 35.88 12.68 5.40
C ARG A 168 35.88 13.76 4.32
N ILE A 169 35.73 15.02 4.73
CA ILE A 169 35.99 16.20 3.88
C ILE A 169 37.49 16.44 3.90
#